data_AF-A0A966QGH7-F1
#
_entry.id   AF-A0A966QGH7-F1
#
_cell.length_a   1.000
_cell.length_b   1.000
_cell.length_c   1.000
_cell.angle_alpha   90.00
_cell.angle_beta   90.00
_cell.angle_gamma   90.00
#
_symmetry.space_group_name_H-M   'P 1'
#
loop_
_entity.id
_entity.type
_entity.pdbx_description
1 polymer ?
#
loop_
_entity_poly.entity_id
_entity_poly.type
_entity_poly.pdbx_seq_one_letter_code
_entity_poly.pdbx_strand_id
1 'polypeptide(L)' 'MSTPASSVAPRHLDPLNSTALKWASDGELSAIDLERIMNRLAAVDPAVQSLQGASQQQPLG' A
#
# COMPACT_ATOMS: atom_id res chain seq x y z
N MET A 1 -35.81 18.12 -21.41
CA MET A 1 -34.35 18.23 -21.62
C MET A 1 -33.69 17.35 -20.57
N SER A 2 -33.16 16.19 -20.95
CA SER A 2 -32.59 15.20 -20.02
C SER A 2 -31.12 15.48 -19.78
N THR A 3 -30.70 15.58 -18.52
CA THR A 3 -29.31 15.80 -18.12
C THR A 3 -28.43 14.60 -18.46
N PRO A 4 -27.20 14.78 -19.00
CA PRO A 4 -26.27 13.67 -19.18
C PRO A 4 -25.74 13.25 -17.79
N ALA A 5 -26.04 12.01 -17.40
CA ALA A 5 -25.41 11.38 -16.25
C ALA A 5 -23.90 11.32 -16.50
N SER A 6 -23.13 12.11 -15.73
CA SER A 6 -21.68 11.97 -15.67
C SER A 6 -21.37 10.60 -15.07
N SER A 7 -21.17 9.62 -15.94
CA SER A 7 -20.63 8.31 -15.58
C SER A 7 -19.20 8.52 -15.13
N VAL A 8 -18.99 8.67 -13.83
CA VAL A 8 -17.65 8.62 -13.23
C VAL A 8 -17.22 7.16 -13.30
N ALA A 9 -16.67 6.76 -14.45
CA ALA A 9 -15.97 5.49 -14.57
C ALA A 9 -14.91 5.44 -13.46
N PRO A 10 -14.80 4.34 -12.69
CA PRO A 10 -13.77 4.22 -11.67
C PRO A 10 -12.43 4.38 -12.38
N ARG A 11 -11.73 5.48 -12.06
CA ARG A 11 -10.40 5.75 -12.61
C ARG A 11 -9.55 4.57 -12.14
N HIS A 12 -9.07 3.77 -13.10
CA HIS A 12 -8.15 2.69 -12.81
C HIS A 12 -6.90 3.33 -12.21
N LEU A 13 -6.81 3.32 -10.88
CA LEU A 13 -5.68 3.88 -10.15
C LEU A 13 -4.51 2.96 -10.46
N ASP A 14 -3.55 3.47 -11.23
CA ASP A 14 -2.27 2.81 -11.43
C ASP A 14 -1.68 2.51 -10.04
N PRO A 15 -1.60 1.24 -9.61
CA PRO A 15 -1.18 0.90 -8.25
C PRO A 15 0.24 1.39 -7.95
N LEU A 16 1.08 1.56 -8.98
CA LEU A 16 2.46 2.00 -8.80
C LEU A 16 2.57 3.51 -8.54
N ASN A 17 1.66 4.30 -9.10
CA ASN A 17 1.65 5.77 -9.00
C ASN A 17 0.56 6.32 -8.08
N SER A 18 -0.32 5.45 -7.59
CA SER A 18 -1.34 5.81 -6.61
C SER A 18 -0.72 6.12 -5.26
N THR A 19 -1.10 7.26 -4.69
CA THR A 19 -0.84 7.62 -3.28
C THR A 19 -1.94 7.11 -2.35
N ALA A 20 -3.00 6.49 -2.89
CA ALA A 20 -4.07 5.94 -2.09
C ALA A 20 -3.60 4.66 -1.39
N LEU A 21 -3.78 4.60 -0.07
CA LEU A 21 -3.54 3.43 0.77
C LEU A 21 -4.86 2.71 1.01
N LYS A 22 -4.87 1.38 0.87
CA LYS A 22 -6.01 0.57 1.24
C LYS A 22 -5.86 0.11 2.69
N TRP A 23 -6.69 0.70 3.55
CA TRP A 23 -6.90 0.25 4.92
C TRP A 23 -7.94 -0.87 4.93
N ALA A 24 -7.68 -1.94 5.69
CA ALA A 24 -8.65 -2.96 6.01
C ALA A 24 -9.62 -2.44 7.09
N SER A 25 -10.72 -3.17 7.31
CA SER A 25 -11.77 -2.75 8.24
C SER A 25 -11.34 -2.76 9.71
N ASP A 26 -10.23 -3.42 10.02
CA ASP A 26 -9.52 -3.42 11.29
C ASP A 26 -8.63 -2.18 11.49
N GLY A 27 -8.49 -1.34 10.46
CA GLY A 27 -7.61 -0.18 10.48
C GLY A 27 -6.15 -0.51 10.17
N GLU A 28 -5.85 -1.73 9.72
CA GLU A 28 -4.51 -2.12 9.28
C GLU A 28 -4.30 -1.84 7.79
N LEU A 29 -3.04 -1.69 7.37
CA LEU A 29 -2.72 -1.61 5.95
C LEU A 29 -2.86 -2.97 5.30
N SER A 30 -3.34 -2.98 4.05
CA SER A 30 -3.24 -4.18 3.23
C SER A 30 -1.77 -4.61 3.09
N ALA A 31 -1.51 -5.92 3.10
CA ALA A 31 -0.15 -6.45 3.00
C ALA A 31 0.61 -5.91 1.76
N ILE A 32 -0.11 -5.70 0.65
CA ILE A 32 0.43 -5.15 -0.60
C ILE A 32 0.88 -3.69 -0.42
N ASP A 33 0.08 -2.87 0.26
CA ASP A 33 0.44 -1.47 0.48
C ASP A 33 1.54 -1.33 1.54
N LEU A 34 1.54 -2.19 2.56
CA LEU A 34 2.63 -2.29 3.52
C LEU A 34 3.96 -2.62 2.83
N GLU A 35 3.99 -3.66 1.99
CA GLU A 35 5.18 -4.04 1.22
C GLU A 35 5.65 -2.89 0.31
N ARG A 36 4.73 -2.21 -0.38
CA ARG A 36 5.05 -1.06 -1.22
C ARG A 36 5.69 0.08 -0.41
N ILE A 37 5.15 0.39 0.77
CA ILE A 37 5.70 1.41 1.67
C ILE A 37 7.11 1.00 2.11
N MET A 38 7.28 -0.24 2.57
CA MET A 38 8.57 -0.73 3.06
C MET A 38 9.64 -0.71 1.96
N ASN A 39 9.29 -1.06 0.72
CA ASN A 39 10.21 -0.98 -0.42
C ASN A 39 10.61 0.46 -0.77
N ARG A 40 9.66 1.41 -0.73
CA ARG A 40 9.96 2.84 -0.95
C ARG A 40 10.84 3.41 0.16
N LEU A 41 10.57 3.04 1.41
CA LEU A 41 11.37 3.47 2.56
C LEU A 41 12.78 2.89 2.51
N ALA A 42 12.94 1.61 2.18
CA ALA A 42 14.24 0.96 2.03
C ALA A 42 15.12 1.56 0.91
N ALA A 43 14.50 2.21 -0.09
CA ALA A 43 15.21 2.89 -1.16
C ALA A 43 15.85 4.22 -0.73
N VAL A 44 15.36 4.83 0.36
CA VAL A 44 15.85 6.13 0.85
C VAL A 44 16.53 6.03 2.22
N ASP A 45 16.18 5.03 3.02
CA ASP A 45 16.73 4.80 4.35
C ASP A 45 17.31 3.37 4.48
N PRO A 46 18.65 3.23 4.54
CA PRO A 46 19.31 1.94 4.72
C PRO A 46 18.92 1.21 6.02
N ALA A 47 18.52 1.92 7.08
CA ALA A 47 18.14 1.30 8.35
C ALA A 47 16.88 0.43 8.20
N VAL A 48 16.00 0.76 7.25
CA VAL A 48 14.78 0.00 6.95
C VAL A 48 15.09 -1.37 6.34
N GLN A 49 16.21 -1.51 5.63
CA GLN A 49 16.66 -2.81 5.10
C GLN A 49 16.98 -3.79 6.24
N SER A 50 17.53 -3.30 7.36
CA SER A 50 17.81 -4.12 8.55
C SER A 50 16.52 -4.56 9.25
N LEU A 51 15.47 -3.74 9.21
CA LEU A 51 14.18 -4.07 9.81
C LEU A 51 13.46 -5.22 9.07
N GLN A 52 13.53 -5.23 7.73
CA GLN A 52 12.93 -6.30 6.92
C GLN A 52 13.52 -7.69 7.22
N GLY A 53 14.80 -7.75 7.61
CA GLY A 53 15.46 -8.99 8.04
C GLY A 53 15.02 -9.49 9.42
N ALA A 54 14.61 -8.59 10.32
CA ALA A 54 14.22 -8.92 11.69
C ALA A 54 12.78 -9.47 11.77
N SER A 55 11.86 -9.00 10.92
CA SER A 55 10.46 -9.41 10.93
C SER A 55 10.22 -10.87 10.51
N GLN A 56 11.20 -11.51 9.86
CA GLN A 56 11.12 -12.89 9.36
C GLN A 56 11.64 -13.95 10.37
N GLN A 57 12.04 -13.54 11.59
CA GLN A 57 12.70 -14.43 12.57
C GLN A 57 11.88 -14.74 13.83
N GLN A 58 10.54 -14.67 13.81
CA GLN A 58 9.75 -15.23 14.92
C GLN A 58 9.02 -16.53 14.52
N PRO A 59 9.65 -17.70 14.70
CA PRO A 59 8.89 -18.88 15.04
C PRO A 59 8.47 -18.74 16.52
N LEU A 60 7.17 -18.51 16.75
CA LEU A 60 6.62 -18.73 18.08
C LEU A 60 6.74 -20.23 18.39
N GLY A 61 7.51 -20.55 19.44
CA GLY A 61 7.49 -21.86 20.08
C GLY A 61 6.19 -22.13 20.83
#